data_AF-A0A535LVX0-F1
#
_entry.id   AF-A0A535LVX0-F1
#
_cell.length_a   1.000
_cell.length_b   1.000
_cell.length_c   1.000
_cell.angle_alpha   90.00
_cell.angle_beta   90.00
_cell.angle_gamma   90.00
#
_symmetry.space_group_name_H-M   'P 1'
#
loop_
_entity.id
_entity.type
_entity.pdbx_description
1 polymer ?
#
loop_
_entity_poly.entity_id
_entity_poly.type
_entity_poly.pdbx_seq_one_letter_code
_entity_poly.pdbx_strand_id
1 'polypeptide(L)'
;MPGVYDIVISRDGINFDPTLSTNRSLRGVRGAGAQTVTWNGQDNVGTAFPVGTYTVHAAFHGGEYHFPMIDVENDTQGGPTITLLNPPGGVCPALTGGCSSGFYDDRAYQTLSGTVVDAGNTVGNVLCGNNPPATTAANPISGFNTSSAQRAFGTGAGGNTNVPCTGAFGDAKGLDTWTYYPSNTVLTPLVIVATAADIRVTKTVSDPTPAAGTNVTFTVTATNLGPNNATGVQVTDPVPAGLTFVSASASQGTYTSGTGLWDIGALVNGASATLQLTVTVNGTTPVTNTATRTAGTPTDFDPANDSASSIVTGSTTPGLPNTGVQPTSGPSLEGWLPWLLLVTVLLGVTLPISFRRRRRGD
;
A
#
# COMPACT_ATOMS: atom_id res chain seq x y z
N MET A 1 -9.64 11.19 -27.56
CA MET A 1 -10.60 10.60 -28.54
C MET A 1 -11.21 9.35 -27.90
N PRO A 2 -12.38 8.87 -28.34
CA PRO A 2 -12.86 7.55 -27.97
C PRO A 2 -11.88 6.46 -28.45
N GLY A 3 -11.93 5.28 -27.84
CA GLY A 3 -11.04 4.15 -28.15
C GLY A 3 -11.17 3.04 -27.12
N VAL A 4 -10.14 2.22 -27.00
CA VAL A 4 -9.99 1.19 -25.97
C VAL A 4 -8.86 1.61 -25.02
N TYR A 5 -8.95 1.24 -23.75
CA TYR A 5 -7.85 1.35 -22.80
C TYR A 5 -7.27 -0.03 -22.49
N ASP A 6 -5.96 -0.07 -22.28
CA ASP A 6 -5.26 -1.17 -21.64
C ASP A 6 -4.46 -0.62 -20.47
N ILE A 7 -4.73 -1.17 -19.28
CA ILE A 7 -4.01 -0.84 -18.06
C ILE A 7 -3.52 -2.16 -17.49
N VAL A 8 -2.19 -2.34 -17.43
CA VAL A 8 -1.56 -3.50 -16.82
C VAL A 8 -0.82 -3.08 -15.56
N ILE A 9 -1.21 -3.66 -14.43
CA ILE A 9 -0.51 -3.55 -13.16
C ILE A 9 0.45 -4.74 -13.08
N SER A 10 1.74 -4.46 -13.18
CA SER A 10 2.78 -5.51 -13.17
C SER A 10 3.18 -5.88 -11.75
N ARG A 11 3.25 -7.18 -11.47
CA ARG A 11 3.66 -7.74 -10.16
C ARG A 11 5.16 -7.59 -9.91
N ASP A 12 5.98 -7.68 -10.96
CA ASP A 12 7.44 -7.55 -10.92
C ASP A 12 7.94 -6.15 -11.34
N GLY A 13 7.04 -5.31 -11.89
CA GLY A 13 7.34 -3.94 -12.34
C GLY A 13 8.07 -3.86 -13.68
N ILE A 14 8.32 -5.00 -14.34
CA ILE A 14 9.14 -5.13 -15.56
C ILE A 14 8.31 -5.77 -16.69
N ASN A 15 7.62 -6.87 -16.42
CA ASN A 15 6.82 -7.59 -17.39
C ASN A 15 5.34 -7.17 -17.26
N PHE A 16 4.82 -6.53 -18.31
CA PHE A 16 3.44 -6.07 -18.42
C PHE A 16 2.62 -6.91 -19.40
N ASP A 17 3.00 -8.17 -19.63
CA ASP A 17 2.13 -9.12 -20.34
C ASP A 17 0.78 -9.22 -19.60
N PRO A 18 -0.35 -8.87 -20.26
CA PRO A 18 -1.67 -8.86 -19.65
C PRO A 18 -2.21 -10.26 -19.36
N THR A 19 -1.61 -11.32 -19.91
CA THR A 19 -2.04 -12.71 -19.74
C THR A 19 -1.37 -13.41 -18.55
N LEU A 20 -0.33 -12.82 -17.95
CA LEU A 20 0.29 -13.36 -16.74
C LEU A 20 -0.69 -13.37 -15.58
N SER A 21 -0.81 -14.52 -14.90
CA SER A 21 -1.74 -14.71 -13.77
C SER A 21 -1.47 -13.79 -12.58
N THR A 22 -0.21 -13.42 -12.36
CA THR A 22 0.27 -12.56 -11.28
C THR A 22 0.05 -11.06 -11.52
N ASN A 23 -0.08 -10.65 -12.79
CA ASN A 23 -0.40 -9.28 -13.19
C ASN A 23 -1.89 -9.01 -13.06
N ARG A 24 -2.30 -7.75 -13.20
CA ARG A 24 -3.70 -7.40 -13.48
C ARG A 24 -3.82 -6.65 -14.79
N SER A 25 -4.62 -7.17 -15.73
CA SER A 25 -5.13 -6.40 -16.87
C SER A 25 -6.49 -5.78 -16.54
N LEU A 26 -6.69 -4.52 -16.96
CA LEU A 26 -7.95 -3.81 -16.95
C LEU A 26 -8.13 -3.20 -18.34
N ARG A 27 -9.09 -3.74 -19.11
CA ARG A 27 -9.37 -3.33 -20.49
C ARG A 27 -10.83 -2.91 -20.66
N GLY A 28 -11.09 -2.04 -21.62
CA GLY A 28 -12.46 -1.61 -21.93
C GLY A 28 -12.54 -0.46 -22.94
N VAL A 29 -13.74 -0.22 -23.45
CA VAL A 29 -14.03 0.89 -24.39
C VAL A 29 -14.25 2.18 -23.60
N ARG A 30 -13.86 3.33 -24.16
CA ARG A 30 -13.97 4.66 -23.52
C ARG A 30 -14.48 5.74 -24.47
N GLY A 31 -15.23 6.69 -23.91
CA GLY A 31 -15.57 7.96 -24.56
C GLY A 31 -14.42 8.98 -24.51
N ALA A 32 -14.66 10.17 -25.04
CA ALA A 32 -13.75 11.30 -24.85
C ALA A 32 -13.85 11.88 -23.43
N GLY A 33 -12.79 12.57 -22.97
CA GLY A 33 -12.73 13.23 -21.65
C GLY A 33 -11.94 12.44 -20.59
N ALA A 34 -11.99 12.93 -19.35
CA ALA A 34 -11.44 12.24 -18.19
C ALA A 34 -12.30 11.02 -17.83
N GLN A 35 -11.67 9.94 -17.37
CA GLN A 35 -12.31 8.66 -17.07
C GLN A 35 -11.65 8.03 -15.85
N THR A 36 -12.43 7.28 -15.07
CA THR A 36 -11.95 6.54 -13.89
C THR A 36 -12.14 5.04 -14.12
N VAL A 37 -11.07 4.26 -13.94
CA VAL A 37 -11.14 2.79 -13.93
C VAL A 37 -10.90 2.32 -12.50
N THR A 38 -11.86 1.61 -11.93
CA THR A 38 -11.74 1.06 -10.57
C THR A 38 -11.03 -0.29 -10.59
N TRP A 39 -10.08 -0.47 -9.68
CA TRP A 39 -9.42 -1.75 -9.44
C TRP A 39 -9.76 -2.27 -8.04
N ASN A 40 -9.93 -3.59 -7.91
CA ASN A 40 -10.29 -4.27 -6.68
C ASN A 40 -9.08 -4.77 -5.86
N GLY A 41 -7.86 -4.36 -6.23
CA GLY A 41 -6.62 -4.79 -5.55
C GLY A 41 -6.18 -6.23 -5.85
N GLN A 42 -6.80 -6.92 -6.81
CA GLN A 42 -6.50 -8.32 -7.14
C GLN A 42 -5.85 -8.49 -8.52
N ASP A 43 -5.05 -9.53 -8.68
CA ASP A 43 -4.50 -9.99 -9.96
C ASP A 43 -5.55 -10.65 -10.87
N ASN A 44 -5.09 -11.16 -12.00
CA ASN A 44 -5.90 -11.81 -13.03
C ASN A 44 -6.59 -13.10 -12.53
N VAL A 45 -6.07 -13.73 -11.47
CA VAL A 45 -6.65 -14.95 -10.86
C VAL A 45 -7.38 -14.67 -9.53
N GLY A 46 -7.58 -13.40 -9.17
CA GLY A 46 -8.35 -13.00 -7.99
C GLY A 46 -7.56 -12.98 -6.68
N THR A 47 -6.25 -13.20 -6.70
CA THR A 47 -5.41 -13.08 -5.50
C THR A 47 -5.06 -11.61 -5.25
N ALA A 48 -5.17 -11.16 -4.00
CA ALA A 48 -4.84 -9.79 -3.63
C ALA A 48 -3.35 -9.49 -3.90
N PHE A 49 -3.06 -8.31 -4.43
CA PHE A 49 -1.68 -7.81 -4.48
C PHE A 49 -1.16 -7.58 -3.05
N PRO A 50 0.09 -7.98 -2.76
CA PRO A 50 0.74 -7.63 -1.50
C PRO A 50 0.88 -6.12 -1.28
N VAL A 51 1.21 -5.76 -0.04
CA VAL A 51 1.68 -4.41 0.31
C VAL A 51 3.03 -4.19 -0.36
N GLY A 52 3.20 -3.05 -1.05
CA GLY A 52 4.40 -2.75 -1.81
C GLY A 52 4.22 -1.65 -2.85
N THR A 53 5.29 -1.40 -3.62
CA THR A 53 5.28 -0.47 -4.75
C THR A 53 5.30 -1.28 -6.05
N TYR A 54 4.38 -0.95 -6.95
CA TYR A 54 4.19 -1.57 -8.25
C TYR A 54 4.26 -0.50 -9.34
N THR A 55 4.43 -0.94 -10.59
CA THR A 55 4.33 -0.07 -11.75
C THR A 55 3.03 -0.37 -12.49
N VAL A 56 2.32 0.69 -12.88
CA VAL A 56 1.17 0.61 -13.77
C VAL A 56 1.59 1.09 -15.15
N HIS A 57 1.40 0.23 -16.14
CA HIS A 57 1.44 0.57 -17.55
C HIS A 57 0.03 0.95 -18.00
N ALA A 58 -0.14 2.15 -18.52
CA ALA A 58 -1.41 2.63 -19.05
C ALA A 58 -1.23 3.14 -20.48
N ALA A 59 -2.01 2.58 -21.39
CA ALA A 59 -2.07 2.98 -22.79
C ALA A 59 -3.52 3.06 -23.27
N PHE A 60 -3.75 3.85 -24.32
CA PHE A 60 -5.00 3.87 -25.06
C PHE A 60 -4.73 3.46 -26.49
N HIS A 61 -5.68 2.79 -27.13
CA HIS A 61 -5.59 2.40 -28.53
C HIS A 61 -6.86 2.79 -29.27
N GLY A 62 -6.69 3.31 -30.48
CA GLY A 62 -7.78 3.69 -31.37
C GLY A 62 -7.62 3.02 -32.73
N GLY A 63 -8.73 2.58 -33.33
CA GLY A 63 -8.74 1.89 -34.61
C GLY A 63 -7.92 0.60 -34.55
N GLU A 64 -8.52 -0.46 -34.04
CA GLU A 64 -7.98 -1.81 -34.20
C GLU A 64 -8.36 -2.32 -35.59
N TYR A 65 -7.36 -2.76 -36.34
CA TYR A 65 -7.50 -3.25 -37.71
C TYR A 65 -6.92 -4.66 -37.77
N HIS A 66 -7.80 -5.67 -37.82
CA HIS A 66 -7.41 -7.02 -38.20
C HIS A 66 -7.24 -7.09 -39.72
N PHE A 67 -6.18 -7.77 -40.14
CA PHE A 67 -6.00 -8.19 -41.51
C PHE A 67 -6.64 -9.58 -41.67
N PRO A 68 -7.02 -10.00 -42.90
CA PRO A 68 -7.48 -11.36 -43.12
C PRO A 68 -6.45 -12.35 -42.58
N MET A 69 -6.93 -13.40 -41.92
CA MET A 69 -6.08 -14.49 -41.41
C MET A 69 -5.19 -15.01 -42.54
N ILE A 70 -3.88 -14.99 -42.31
CA ILE A 70 -2.89 -15.30 -43.34
C ILE A 70 -2.54 -16.78 -43.24
N ASP A 71 -2.73 -17.48 -44.36
CA ASP A 71 -2.00 -18.72 -44.64
C ASP A 71 -0.53 -18.35 -44.90
N VAL A 72 0.35 -18.82 -44.01
CA VAL A 72 1.79 -18.50 -43.99
C VAL A 72 2.65 -19.66 -44.52
N GLU A 73 2.05 -20.59 -45.28
CA GLU A 73 2.77 -21.66 -45.96
C GLU A 73 3.95 -21.13 -46.80
N ASN A 74 5.15 -21.66 -46.53
CA ASN A 74 6.39 -21.35 -47.26
C ASN A 74 6.75 -19.84 -47.32
N ASP A 75 6.30 -19.06 -46.33
CA ASP A 75 6.58 -17.63 -46.19
C ASP A 75 8.02 -17.33 -45.72
N THR A 76 8.99 -17.72 -46.55
CA THR A 76 10.43 -17.58 -46.28
C THR A 76 10.92 -16.12 -46.23
N GLN A 77 10.08 -15.14 -46.57
CA GLN A 77 10.41 -13.71 -46.58
C GLN A 77 9.70 -12.92 -45.47
N GLY A 78 8.74 -13.51 -44.76
CA GLY A 78 8.05 -12.86 -43.65
C GLY A 78 6.88 -11.96 -44.07
N GLY A 79 6.18 -12.33 -45.14
CA GLY A 79 4.76 -12.02 -45.33
C GLY A 79 4.44 -10.61 -45.79
N PRO A 80 3.14 -10.28 -45.90
CA PRO A 80 2.72 -8.94 -46.32
C PRO A 80 3.11 -7.91 -45.26
N THR A 81 3.95 -6.95 -45.61
CA THR A 81 4.24 -5.80 -44.74
C THR A 81 3.00 -4.95 -44.56
N ILE A 82 2.66 -4.64 -43.32
CA ILE A 82 1.54 -3.75 -42.96
C ILE A 82 2.14 -2.38 -42.71
N THR A 83 1.66 -1.34 -43.38
CA THR A 83 2.20 0.03 -43.22
C THR A 83 1.10 1.07 -43.08
N LEU A 84 1.15 1.83 -41.97
CA LEU A 84 0.34 3.00 -41.71
C LEU A 84 0.84 4.18 -42.58
N LEU A 85 0.19 4.38 -43.73
CA LEU A 85 0.59 5.41 -44.71
C LEU A 85 0.29 6.85 -44.24
N ASN A 86 -0.76 7.05 -43.45
CA ASN A 86 -1.24 8.36 -43.01
C ASN A 86 -1.40 8.41 -41.48
N PRO A 87 -0.29 8.40 -40.70
CA PRO A 87 -0.37 8.47 -39.25
C PRO A 87 -0.99 9.81 -38.78
N PRO A 88 -1.86 9.81 -37.76
CA PRO A 88 -2.34 11.03 -37.11
C PRO A 88 -1.21 11.98 -36.73
N GLY A 89 -1.31 13.24 -37.16
CA GLY A 89 -0.27 14.25 -36.93
C GLY A 89 1.05 14.03 -37.70
N GLY A 90 1.12 13.06 -38.61
CA GLY A 90 2.33 12.73 -39.37
C GLY A 90 3.37 11.91 -38.59
N VAL A 91 3.05 11.44 -37.38
CA VAL A 91 4.00 10.76 -36.48
C VAL A 91 3.64 9.29 -36.31
N CYS A 92 4.54 8.40 -36.72
CA CYS A 92 4.37 6.96 -36.53
C CYS A 92 4.22 6.57 -35.05
N PRO A 93 3.48 5.49 -34.73
CA PRO A 93 3.45 4.90 -33.40
C PRO A 93 4.86 4.67 -32.80
N ALA A 94 5.01 4.89 -31.50
CA ALA A 94 6.24 4.58 -30.75
C ALA A 94 6.33 3.07 -30.42
N LEU A 95 6.13 2.23 -31.44
CA LEU A 95 6.17 0.77 -31.38
C LEU A 95 7.37 0.24 -32.18
N THR A 96 7.73 -1.03 -31.97
CA THR A 96 8.68 -1.75 -32.83
C THR A 96 8.17 -1.71 -34.27
N GLY A 97 9.00 -1.21 -35.20
CA GLY A 97 8.61 -1.03 -36.61
C GLY A 97 7.93 0.30 -36.96
N GLY A 98 7.58 1.13 -35.98
CA GLY A 98 7.05 2.48 -36.23
C GLY A 98 5.75 2.45 -37.04
N CYS A 99 5.74 3.03 -38.25
CA CYS A 99 4.58 2.96 -39.14
C CYS A 99 4.34 1.54 -39.71
N SER A 100 5.31 0.63 -39.61
CA SER A 100 5.15 -0.78 -39.98
C SER A 100 4.98 -1.70 -38.76
N SER A 101 4.54 -1.16 -37.63
CA SER A 101 4.24 -1.94 -36.43
C SER A 101 2.99 -2.81 -36.60
N GLY A 102 3.09 -4.07 -36.19
CA GLY A 102 1.96 -4.98 -36.10
C GLY A 102 2.08 -5.92 -34.90
N PHE A 103 1.08 -6.77 -34.77
CA PHE A 103 0.97 -7.79 -33.73
C PHE A 103 0.56 -9.11 -34.40
N TYR A 104 0.96 -10.22 -33.79
CA TYR A 104 0.54 -11.56 -34.18
C TYR A 104 0.34 -12.42 -32.94
N ASP A 105 -0.51 -13.43 -33.06
CA ASP A 105 -0.70 -14.51 -32.10
C ASP A 105 -0.65 -15.83 -32.87
N ASP A 106 0.26 -16.74 -32.50
CA ASP A 106 0.33 -18.09 -33.07
C ASP A 106 -0.23 -19.18 -32.14
N ARG A 107 -0.76 -18.77 -30.97
CA ARG A 107 -1.41 -19.67 -30.02
C ARG A 107 -2.74 -20.16 -30.55
N ALA A 108 -3.13 -21.39 -30.17
CA ALA A 108 -4.43 -21.96 -30.49
C ALA A 108 -5.57 -21.04 -30.01
N TYR A 109 -6.51 -20.73 -30.91
CA TYR A 109 -7.64 -19.85 -30.67
C TYR A 109 -8.96 -20.56 -30.93
N GLN A 110 -10.05 -20.02 -30.37
CA GLN A 110 -11.40 -20.55 -30.59
C GLN A 110 -12.18 -19.63 -31.51
N THR A 111 -12.85 -20.19 -32.50
CA THR A 111 -13.88 -19.47 -33.26
C THR A 111 -15.02 -19.05 -32.33
N LEU A 112 -15.83 -18.08 -32.75
CA LEU A 112 -17.03 -17.65 -32.02
C LEU A 112 -18.03 -18.81 -31.76
N SER A 113 -17.99 -19.87 -32.59
CA SER A 113 -18.78 -21.10 -32.42
C SER A 113 -18.14 -22.13 -31.48
N GLY A 114 -17.05 -21.80 -30.78
CA GLY A 114 -16.35 -22.68 -29.84
C GLY A 114 -15.47 -23.75 -30.50
N THR A 115 -15.27 -23.70 -31.82
CA THR A 115 -14.36 -24.62 -32.51
C THR A 115 -12.93 -24.17 -32.22
N VAL A 116 -12.18 -25.01 -31.51
CA VAL A 116 -10.74 -24.82 -31.31
C VAL A 116 -10.05 -25.00 -32.67
N VAL A 117 -9.47 -23.92 -33.20
CA VAL A 117 -8.47 -24.03 -34.26
C VAL A 117 -7.16 -24.39 -33.59
N ASP A 118 -6.43 -25.33 -34.18
CA ASP A 118 -5.15 -25.83 -33.65
C ASP A 118 -5.24 -26.55 -32.28
N ALA A 119 -6.20 -27.46 -32.14
CA ALA A 119 -6.43 -28.23 -30.90
C ALA A 119 -5.28 -29.16 -30.46
N GLY A 120 -4.19 -29.27 -31.23
CA GLY A 120 -2.98 -30.05 -30.91
C GLY A 120 -1.82 -29.22 -30.36
N ASN A 121 -1.91 -27.89 -30.36
CA ASN A 121 -0.83 -27.01 -29.95
C ASN A 121 -0.86 -26.76 -28.43
N THR A 122 -0.05 -27.52 -27.70
CA THR A 122 0.30 -27.21 -26.31
C THR A 122 0.97 -25.84 -26.25
N VAL A 123 0.43 -24.95 -25.42
CA VAL A 123 0.97 -23.60 -25.15
C VAL A 123 2.49 -23.65 -24.96
N GLY A 124 3.24 -23.12 -25.94
CA GLY A 124 4.71 -23.09 -25.94
C GLY A 124 5.39 -23.65 -27.18
N ASN A 125 4.67 -24.33 -28.10
CA ASN A 125 5.24 -24.75 -29.38
C ASN A 125 5.22 -23.59 -30.39
N VAL A 126 6.36 -22.91 -30.56
CA VAL A 126 6.57 -21.89 -31.59
C VAL A 126 6.54 -22.51 -32.99
N LEU A 127 5.99 -21.78 -33.98
CA LEU A 127 6.07 -22.12 -35.40
C LEU A 127 7.52 -22.37 -35.86
N CYS A 128 7.75 -23.46 -36.60
CA CYS A 128 9.08 -23.74 -37.15
C CYS A 128 9.40 -22.87 -38.38
N GLY A 129 10.62 -22.32 -38.44
CA GLY A 129 11.06 -21.45 -39.54
C GLY A 129 12.57 -21.22 -39.54
N ASN A 130 13.03 -20.34 -40.43
CA ASN A 130 14.42 -19.90 -40.42
C ASN A 130 14.62 -18.82 -39.35
N ASN A 131 15.04 -19.24 -38.15
CA ASN A 131 15.17 -18.39 -36.96
C ASN A 131 13.83 -17.73 -36.54
N PRO A 132 12.80 -18.54 -36.17
CA PRO A 132 11.50 -18.05 -35.77
C PRO A 132 11.58 -17.20 -34.50
N PRO A 133 10.60 -16.32 -34.22
CA PRO A 133 10.56 -15.57 -32.97
C PRO A 133 10.65 -16.47 -31.74
N ALA A 134 11.34 -16.03 -30.70
CA ALA A 134 11.45 -16.79 -29.45
C ALA A 134 10.12 -16.91 -28.67
N THR A 135 9.03 -16.29 -29.14
CA THR A 135 7.73 -16.22 -28.47
C THR A 135 6.58 -16.49 -29.43
N THR A 136 5.58 -17.24 -28.93
CA THR A 136 4.32 -17.63 -29.61
C THR A 136 3.34 -16.48 -29.86
N ALA A 137 3.72 -15.26 -29.48
CA ALA A 137 3.01 -14.04 -29.82
C ALA A 137 4.02 -12.89 -29.91
N ALA A 138 3.68 -11.86 -30.67
CA ALA A 138 4.36 -10.58 -30.54
C ALA A 138 4.11 -10.02 -29.13
N ASN A 139 5.09 -9.33 -28.56
CA ASN A 139 4.89 -8.62 -27.29
C ASN A 139 3.72 -7.62 -27.46
N PRO A 140 2.62 -7.74 -26.71
CA PRO A 140 1.41 -6.93 -26.91
C PRO A 140 1.59 -5.44 -26.55
N ILE A 141 2.74 -5.06 -25.97
CA ILE A 141 3.08 -3.68 -25.61
C ILE A 141 3.87 -3.01 -26.72
N SER A 142 4.87 -3.70 -27.27
CA SER A 142 5.82 -3.13 -28.24
C SER A 142 5.51 -3.49 -29.69
N GLY A 143 4.72 -4.54 -29.92
CA GLY A 143 4.55 -5.15 -31.24
C GLY A 143 5.87 -5.64 -31.84
N PHE A 144 5.84 -5.87 -33.15
CA PHE A 144 6.99 -6.26 -33.96
C PHE A 144 7.02 -5.47 -35.28
N ASN A 145 8.16 -5.47 -35.98
CA ASN A 145 8.26 -4.81 -37.28
C ASN A 145 7.78 -5.76 -38.41
N THR A 146 6.66 -5.43 -39.06
CA THR A 146 6.08 -6.23 -40.16
C THR A 146 6.89 -6.18 -41.46
N SER A 147 7.91 -5.33 -41.56
CA SER A 147 8.90 -5.32 -42.65
C SER A 147 10.13 -6.18 -42.36
N SER A 148 10.13 -6.97 -41.28
CA SER A 148 11.27 -7.78 -40.84
C SER A 148 10.98 -9.28 -40.96
N ALA A 149 12.05 -10.08 -40.97
CA ALA A 149 11.96 -11.54 -40.99
C ALA A 149 11.43 -12.17 -39.67
N GLN A 150 10.90 -11.39 -38.72
CA GLN A 150 10.27 -11.87 -37.48
C GLN A 150 8.98 -12.70 -37.68
N ARG A 151 8.68 -13.10 -38.91
CA ARG A 151 7.57 -14.01 -39.28
C ARG A 151 7.93 -14.84 -40.51
N ALA A 152 9.23 -15.04 -40.77
CA ALA A 152 9.67 -15.90 -41.86
C ALA A 152 9.48 -17.38 -41.47
N PHE A 153 8.50 -18.04 -42.08
CA PHE A 153 8.09 -19.40 -41.73
C PHE A 153 8.47 -20.42 -42.81
N GLY A 154 8.70 -21.65 -42.37
CA GLY A 154 9.13 -22.76 -43.23
C GLY A 154 10.59 -22.70 -43.70
N THR A 155 10.99 -23.78 -44.36
CA THR A 155 12.21 -23.88 -45.16
C THR A 155 11.81 -24.29 -46.58
N GLY A 156 12.39 -23.64 -47.60
CA GLY A 156 12.01 -23.86 -48.99
C GLY A 156 12.49 -25.19 -49.56
N ALA A 157 11.92 -26.32 -49.11
CA ALA A 157 12.13 -27.66 -49.67
C ALA A 157 11.04 -28.66 -49.20
N GLY A 158 9.78 -28.45 -49.57
CA GLY A 158 8.69 -29.40 -49.33
C GLY A 158 7.44 -29.04 -50.11
N GLY A 159 7.01 -29.92 -51.00
CA GLY A 159 5.68 -29.81 -51.63
C GLY A 159 4.57 -30.23 -50.66
N ASN A 160 3.33 -30.22 -51.16
CA ASN A 160 2.05 -30.54 -50.50
C ASN A 160 1.92 -31.88 -49.72
N THR A 161 3.01 -32.62 -49.51
CA THR A 161 3.04 -33.83 -48.68
C THR A 161 3.24 -33.42 -47.23
N ASN A 162 2.30 -33.77 -46.34
CA ASN A 162 2.28 -33.48 -44.89
C ASN A 162 3.61 -33.76 -44.15
N VAL A 163 4.58 -32.84 -44.31
CA VAL A 163 5.98 -32.88 -43.83
C VAL A 163 6.59 -31.45 -43.77
N PRO A 164 6.39 -30.69 -42.68
CA PRO A 164 7.41 -29.80 -42.10
C PRO A 164 8.48 -30.70 -41.41
N CYS A 165 8.70 -30.61 -40.09
CA CYS A 165 9.47 -31.61 -39.35
C CYS A 165 8.72 -32.97 -39.17
N THR A 166 8.05 -33.48 -40.22
CA THR A 166 7.24 -34.73 -40.32
C THR A 166 5.72 -34.71 -40.03
N GLY A 167 5.04 -33.55 -39.97
CA GLY A 167 3.56 -33.54 -40.05
C GLY A 167 2.87 -32.17 -40.18
N ALA A 168 1.96 -32.04 -41.16
CA ALA A 168 0.89 -31.03 -41.29
C ALA A 168 1.22 -29.54 -41.07
N PHE A 169 1.55 -28.83 -42.17
CA PHE A 169 1.49 -27.36 -42.25
C PHE A 169 0.50 -26.87 -43.32
N GLY A 170 -0.30 -27.79 -43.92
CA GLY A 170 -1.04 -27.56 -45.17
C GLY A 170 -2.55 -27.31 -45.06
N ASP A 171 -3.11 -27.36 -43.85
CA ASP A 171 -4.56 -27.45 -43.64
C ASP A 171 -5.09 -26.94 -42.27
N ALA A 172 -4.20 -26.56 -41.34
CA ALA A 172 -4.55 -26.48 -39.91
C ALA A 172 -3.97 -25.27 -39.14
N LYS A 173 -3.51 -24.22 -39.83
CA LYS A 173 -2.92 -23.01 -39.22
C LYS A 173 -3.35 -21.76 -39.98
N GLY A 174 -3.42 -20.64 -39.27
CA GLY A 174 -3.58 -19.31 -39.84
C GLY A 174 -3.15 -18.27 -38.82
N LEU A 175 -2.38 -17.29 -39.25
CA LEU A 175 -1.86 -16.23 -38.38
C LEU A 175 -2.89 -15.10 -38.28
N ASP A 176 -3.41 -14.83 -37.08
CA ASP A 176 -4.11 -13.57 -36.83
C ASP A 176 -3.06 -12.46 -36.78
N THR A 177 -3.25 -11.43 -37.60
CA THR A 177 -2.37 -10.26 -37.62
C THR A 177 -3.22 -9.01 -37.56
N TRP A 178 -2.86 -8.12 -36.65
CA TRP A 178 -3.58 -6.88 -36.43
C TRP A 178 -2.63 -5.72 -36.15
N THR A 179 -3.15 -4.51 -36.27
CA THR A 179 -2.47 -3.28 -35.85
C THR A 179 -3.47 -2.33 -35.21
N TYR A 180 -2.98 -1.38 -34.45
CA TYR A 180 -3.79 -0.31 -33.85
C TYR A 180 -2.97 0.96 -33.70
N TYR A 181 -3.64 2.10 -33.49
CA TYR A 181 -2.95 3.36 -33.18
C TYR A 181 -2.86 3.57 -31.66
N PRO A 182 -1.71 3.31 -31.02
CA PRO A 182 -1.51 3.57 -29.60
C PRO A 182 -1.40 5.07 -29.31
N SER A 183 -1.80 5.46 -28.09
CA SER A 183 -1.26 6.63 -27.44
C SER A 183 0.18 6.38 -26.96
N ASN A 184 0.87 7.43 -26.55
CA ASN A 184 2.04 7.25 -25.72
C ASN A 184 1.69 6.39 -24.49
N THR A 185 2.60 5.49 -24.13
CA THR A 185 2.56 4.74 -22.88
C THR A 185 2.82 5.69 -21.71
N VAL A 186 2.06 5.55 -20.63
CA VAL A 186 2.36 6.16 -19.33
C VAL A 186 2.74 5.05 -18.35
N LEU A 187 3.93 5.15 -17.76
CA LEU A 187 4.32 4.37 -16.60
C LEU A 187 4.14 5.23 -15.35
N THR A 188 3.40 4.74 -14.36
CA THR A 188 3.19 5.44 -13.09
C THR A 188 3.37 4.49 -11.90
N PRO A 189 4.01 4.93 -10.80
CA PRO A 189 4.09 4.13 -9.60
C PRO A 189 2.70 4.00 -8.94
N LEU A 190 2.44 2.84 -8.36
CA LEU A 190 1.26 2.52 -7.56
C LEU A 190 1.74 1.95 -6.23
N VAL A 191 1.37 2.58 -5.13
CA VAL A 191 1.72 2.13 -3.78
C VAL A 191 0.49 1.50 -3.14
N ILE A 192 0.61 0.24 -2.75
CA ILE A 192 -0.38 -0.49 -1.96
C ILE A 192 0.13 -0.52 -0.53
N VAL A 193 -0.59 0.14 0.37
CA VAL A 193 -0.26 0.19 1.80
C VAL A 193 -1.04 -0.87 2.57
N ALA A 194 -0.50 -1.32 3.70
CA ALA A 194 -1.27 -2.10 4.66
C ALA A 194 -2.45 -1.27 5.18
N THR A 195 -3.57 -1.92 5.49
CA THR A 195 -4.57 -1.28 6.36
C THR A 195 -3.99 -1.18 7.76
N ALA A 196 -4.12 -0.01 8.39
CA ALA A 196 -3.57 0.28 9.70
C ALA A 196 -4.46 1.26 10.48
N ALA A 197 -4.44 1.13 11.80
CA ALA A 197 -5.06 2.05 12.74
C ALA A 197 -4.01 2.55 13.73
N ASP A 198 -4.42 3.48 14.60
CA ASP A 198 -3.58 4.12 15.61
C ASP A 198 -4.46 4.41 16.82
N ILE A 199 -4.39 3.57 17.86
CA ILE A 199 -5.28 3.64 19.04
C ILE A 199 -4.53 4.24 20.24
N ARG A 200 -4.42 5.56 20.24
CA ARG A 200 -3.85 6.28 21.38
C ARG A 200 -4.70 6.15 22.63
N VAL A 201 -4.07 5.63 23.69
CA VAL A 201 -4.61 5.59 25.04
C VAL A 201 -4.10 6.80 25.83
N THR A 202 -4.99 7.47 26.56
CA THR A 202 -4.63 8.52 27.53
C THR A 202 -5.35 8.26 28.84
N LYS A 203 -4.75 8.68 29.96
CA LYS A 203 -5.26 8.42 31.30
C LYS A 203 -5.00 9.60 32.22
N THR A 204 -6.00 9.97 33.01
CA THR A 204 -5.93 10.99 34.07
C THR A 204 -6.60 10.49 35.34
N VAL A 205 -6.38 11.19 36.47
CA VAL A 205 -7.05 10.96 37.75
C VAL A 205 -7.69 12.27 38.23
N SER A 206 -8.88 12.19 38.82
CA SER A 206 -9.66 13.36 39.28
C SER A 206 -8.96 14.16 40.39
N ASP A 207 -8.23 13.47 41.26
CA ASP A 207 -7.40 14.04 42.32
C ASP A 207 -6.15 13.13 42.49
N PRO A 208 -4.92 13.62 42.28
CA PRO A 208 -3.71 12.84 42.47
C PRO A 208 -3.29 12.70 43.94
N THR A 209 -3.85 13.52 44.84
CA THR A 209 -3.50 13.57 46.28
C THR A 209 -4.73 13.58 47.21
N PRO A 210 -5.68 12.63 47.06
CA PRO A 210 -6.92 12.60 47.81
C PRO A 210 -6.67 12.22 49.27
N ALA A 211 -7.64 12.46 50.16
CA ALA A 211 -7.60 11.89 51.50
C ALA A 211 -7.72 10.35 51.43
N ALA A 212 -6.90 9.62 52.19
CA ALA A 212 -6.98 8.16 52.25
C ALA A 212 -8.38 7.70 52.72
N GLY A 213 -8.92 6.65 52.11
CA GLY A 213 -10.28 6.17 52.30
C GLY A 213 -11.35 6.90 51.46
N THR A 214 -10.98 7.87 50.62
CA THR A 214 -11.91 8.55 49.70
C THR A 214 -11.81 8.02 48.26
N ASN A 215 -12.82 8.34 47.45
CA ASN A 215 -12.91 7.89 46.06
C ASN A 215 -12.27 8.87 45.10
N VAL A 216 -11.52 8.34 44.13
CA VAL A 216 -11.07 9.06 42.92
C VAL A 216 -11.62 8.38 41.68
N THR A 217 -11.72 9.12 40.58
CA THR A 217 -12.07 8.58 39.27
C THR A 217 -10.88 8.69 38.35
N PHE A 218 -10.40 7.55 37.85
CA PHE A 218 -9.52 7.53 36.69
C PHE A 218 -10.36 7.70 35.43
N THR A 219 -9.95 8.57 34.51
CA THR A 219 -10.55 8.68 33.18
C THR A 219 -9.57 8.15 32.16
N VAL A 220 -9.92 7.05 31.49
CA VAL A 220 -9.21 6.52 30.33
C VAL A 220 -9.93 6.97 29.07
N THR A 221 -9.18 7.42 28.06
CA THR A 221 -9.70 7.72 26.72
C THR A 221 -8.89 6.95 25.69
N ALA A 222 -9.57 6.18 24.84
CA ALA A 222 -8.99 5.54 23.67
C ALA A 222 -9.49 6.26 22.42
N THR A 223 -8.58 6.70 21.54
CA THR A 223 -8.90 7.47 20.34
C THR A 223 -8.28 6.81 19.11
N ASN A 224 -9.06 6.57 18.06
CA ASN A 224 -8.53 6.13 16.78
C ASN A 224 -8.07 7.33 15.94
N LEU A 225 -6.76 7.46 15.70
CA LEU A 225 -6.14 8.52 14.89
C LEU A 225 -6.07 8.18 13.40
N GLY A 226 -6.48 6.96 13.03
CA GLY A 226 -6.55 6.48 11.65
C GLY A 226 -5.26 5.80 11.18
N PRO A 227 -5.02 5.70 9.86
CA PRO A 227 -5.88 6.18 8.78
C PRO A 227 -7.18 5.37 8.59
N ASN A 228 -7.27 4.13 9.07
CA ASN A 228 -8.45 3.27 8.92
C ASN A 228 -9.29 3.16 10.20
N ASN A 229 -10.50 2.60 10.06
CA ASN A 229 -11.33 2.22 11.18
C ASN A 229 -10.73 0.99 11.89
N ALA A 230 -10.86 0.94 13.21
CA ALA A 230 -10.47 -0.20 14.03
C ALA A 230 -11.70 -0.97 14.52
N THR A 231 -11.54 -2.27 14.72
CA THR A 231 -12.55 -3.22 15.20
C THR A 231 -11.92 -4.17 16.22
N GLY A 232 -12.72 -4.70 17.16
CA GLY A 232 -12.21 -5.53 18.25
C GLY A 232 -11.20 -4.81 19.16
N VAL A 233 -11.33 -3.49 19.32
CA VAL A 233 -10.45 -2.68 20.16
C VAL A 233 -10.69 -3.01 21.63
N GLN A 234 -9.62 -3.37 22.33
CA GLN A 234 -9.64 -3.70 23.75
C GLN A 234 -8.53 -2.97 24.50
N VAL A 235 -8.85 -2.49 25.69
CA VAL A 235 -7.89 -1.85 26.61
C VAL A 235 -7.98 -2.56 27.95
N THR A 236 -6.84 -2.96 28.51
CA THR A 236 -6.75 -3.60 29.82
C THR A 236 -6.23 -2.62 30.85
N ASP A 237 -7.02 -2.37 31.89
CA ASP A 237 -6.77 -1.43 32.99
C ASP A 237 -7.16 -2.09 34.33
N PRO A 238 -6.33 -2.98 34.89
CA PRO A 238 -6.64 -3.69 36.12
C PRO A 238 -6.46 -2.78 37.33
N VAL A 239 -7.37 -2.87 38.30
CA VAL A 239 -7.25 -2.11 39.56
C VAL A 239 -6.10 -2.72 40.39
N PRO A 240 -4.99 -1.99 40.61
CA PRO A 240 -3.83 -2.50 41.33
C PRO A 240 -4.06 -2.54 42.85
N ALA A 241 -3.23 -3.31 43.56
CA ALA A 241 -3.20 -3.31 45.01
C ALA A 241 -2.96 -1.90 45.58
N GLY A 242 -3.66 -1.57 46.66
CA GLY A 242 -3.70 -0.21 47.22
C GLY A 242 -4.88 0.65 46.74
N LEU A 243 -5.61 0.18 45.72
CA LEU A 243 -6.90 0.73 45.29
C LEU A 243 -8.00 -0.33 45.47
N THR A 244 -9.24 0.11 45.69
CA THR A 244 -10.42 -0.77 45.76
C THR A 244 -11.43 -0.35 44.70
N PHE A 245 -11.88 -1.29 43.85
CA PHE A 245 -12.90 -1.01 42.83
C PHE A 245 -14.23 -0.59 43.47
N VAL A 246 -14.83 0.50 42.97
CA VAL A 246 -16.18 0.96 43.38
C VAL A 246 -17.16 0.83 42.23
N SER A 247 -16.85 1.42 41.07
CA SER A 247 -17.70 1.35 39.89
C SER A 247 -16.92 1.67 38.61
N ALA A 248 -17.50 1.31 37.47
CA ALA A 248 -17.03 1.72 36.15
C ALA A 248 -18.20 2.20 35.29
N SER A 249 -17.97 3.22 34.48
CA SER A 249 -18.91 3.72 33.48
C SER A 249 -18.16 3.96 32.17
N ALA A 250 -18.53 3.24 31.12
CA ALA A 250 -17.96 3.40 29.79
C ALA A 250 -18.96 4.11 28.87
N SER A 251 -18.49 5.04 28.04
CA SER A 251 -19.32 5.66 26.99
C SER A 251 -19.56 4.73 25.81
N GLN A 252 -18.69 3.72 25.63
CA GLN A 252 -18.83 2.65 24.66
C GLN A 252 -18.21 1.36 25.23
N GLY A 253 -18.84 0.22 24.93
CA GLY A 253 -18.33 -1.09 25.33
C GLY A 253 -18.62 -1.45 26.79
N THR A 254 -17.91 -2.44 27.31
CA THR A 254 -18.10 -2.95 28.68
C THR A 254 -16.76 -3.12 29.40
N TYR A 255 -16.73 -2.79 30.70
CA TYR A 255 -15.56 -3.00 31.56
C TYR A 255 -15.79 -4.14 32.55
N THR A 256 -14.83 -5.06 32.66
CA THR A 256 -14.86 -6.22 33.54
C THR A 256 -13.84 -6.04 34.68
N SER A 257 -14.32 -5.69 35.87
CA SER A 257 -13.44 -5.31 37.00
C SER A 257 -12.50 -6.41 37.50
N GLY A 258 -12.87 -7.69 37.35
CA GLY A 258 -12.04 -8.82 37.75
C GLY A 258 -10.81 -9.05 36.85
N THR A 259 -10.81 -8.54 35.62
CA THR A 259 -9.70 -8.66 34.65
C THR A 259 -9.10 -7.32 34.24
N GLY A 260 -9.79 -6.21 34.52
CA GLY A 260 -9.48 -4.89 33.97
C GLY A 260 -9.84 -4.72 32.49
N LEU A 261 -10.47 -5.72 31.85
CA LEU A 261 -10.74 -5.67 30.41
C LEU A 261 -11.87 -4.70 30.09
N TRP A 262 -11.57 -3.67 29.31
CA TRP A 262 -12.52 -2.80 28.63
C TRP A 262 -12.62 -3.21 27.15
N ASP A 263 -13.73 -3.84 26.78
CA ASP A 263 -14.01 -4.26 25.41
C ASP A 263 -14.82 -3.17 24.70
N ILE A 264 -14.17 -2.41 23.82
CA ILE A 264 -14.73 -1.21 23.16
C ILE A 264 -15.44 -1.58 21.86
N GLY A 265 -14.97 -2.61 21.16
CA GLY A 265 -15.47 -3.03 19.86
C GLY A 265 -14.92 -2.17 18.72
N ALA A 266 -15.77 -1.41 18.04
CA ALA A 266 -15.39 -0.65 16.83
C ALA A 266 -15.14 0.84 17.12
N LEU A 267 -14.02 1.38 16.62
CA LEU A 267 -13.71 2.81 16.60
C LEU A 267 -13.44 3.27 15.17
N VAL A 268 -14.35 4.09 14.64
CA VAL A 268 -14.17 4.77 13.35
C VAL A 268 -12.98 5.74 13.44
N ASN A 269 -12.28 5.98 12.33
CA ASN A 269 -11.21 6.99 12.29
C ASN A 269 -11.72 8.36 12.82
N GLY A 270 -11.01 8.94 13.79
CA GLY A 270 -11.35 10.18 14.48
C GLY A 270 -12.27 10.00 15.70
N ALA A 271 -12.82 8.81 15.94
CA ALA A 271 -13.68 8.54 17.09
C ALA A 271 -12.88 8.27 18.37
N SER A 272 -13.48 8.59 19.52
CA SER A 272 -12.95 8.27 20.84
C SER A 272 -14.01 7.59 21.71
N ALA A 273 -13.58 6.66 22.53
CA ALA A 273 -14.35 6.10 23.64
C ALA A 273 -13.69 6.49 24.97
N THR A 274 -14.48 6.47 26.06
CA THR A 274 -14.02 6.81 27.41
C THR A 274 -14.50 5.80 28.45
N LEU A 275 -13.66 5.56 29.45
CA LEU A 275 -13.95 4.77 30.65
C LEU A 275 -13.66 5.63 31.88
N GLN A 276 -14.68 5.83 32.71
CA GLN A 276 -14.56 6.36 34.06
C GLN A 276 -14.50 5.19 35.04
N LEU A 277 -13.37 5.05 35.72
CA LEU A 277 -13.09 3.98 36.69
C LEU A 277 -12.97 4.59 38.09
N THR A 278 -14.01 4.42 38.90
CA THR A 278 -14.08 4.95 40.26
C THR A 278 -13.52 3.93 41.24
N VAL A 279 -12.55 4.35 42.06
CA VAL A 279 -11.88 3.52 43.06
C VAL A 279 -11.70 4.26 44.38
N THR A 280 -11.68 3.54 45.49
CA THR A 280 -11.24 4.05 46.80
C THR A 280 -9.72 3.95 46.93
N VAL A 281 -9.06 4.99 47.43
CA VAL A 281 -7.61 4.98 47.70
C VAL A 281 -7.36 4.47 49.12
N ASN A 282 -6.75 3.29 49.26
CA ASN A 282 -6.74 2.56 50.55
C ASN A 282 -5.70 3.08 51.56
N GLY A 283 -4.71 3.85 51.12
CA GLY A 283 -3.59 4.29 51.98
C GLY A 283 -2.74 5.37 51.33
N THR A 284 -1.58 5.65 51.95
CA THR A 284 -0.72 6.80 51.60
C THR A 284 0.46 6.46 50.69
N THR A 285 0.69 5.18 50.38
CA THR A 285 1.69 4.77 49.41
C THR A 285 1.25 5.20 47.99
N PRO A 286 2.13 5.77 47.15
CA PRO A 286 1.82 6.05 45.75
C PRO A 286 1.41 4.77 45.01
N VAL A 287 0.31 4.81 44.28
CA VAL A 287 -0.17 3.71 43.43
C VAL A 287 -0.28 4.19 41.99
N THR A 288 0.40 3.48 41.09
CA THR A 288 0.28 3.66 39.64
C THR A 288 -0.80 2.75 39.10
N ASN A 289 -1.77 3.31 38.38
CA ASN A 289 -2.77 2.55 37.62
C ASN A 289 -2.56 2.83 36.12
N THR A 290 -2.54 1.78 35.31
CA THR A 290 -2.06 1.79 33.91
C THR A 290 -3.09 1.10 33.02
N ALA A 291 -3.51 1.82 31.98
CA ALA A 291 -4.37 1.29 30.93
C ALA A 291 -3.52 1.06 29.67
N THR A 292 -3.66 -0.11 29.04
CA THR A 292 -2.91 -0.49 27.84
C THR A 292 -3.82 -1.15 26.82
N ARG A 293 -3.77 -0.72 25.55
CA ARG A 293 -4.41 -1.39 24.41
C ARG A 293 -3.86 -2.81 24.28
N THR A 294 -4.74 -3.80 24.28
CA THR A 294 -4.37 -5.24 24.24
C THR A 294 -4.89 -5.97 23.01
N ALA A 295 -5.90 -5.45 22.32
CA ALA A 295 -6.37 -5.98 21.04
C ALA A 295 -6.93 -4.89 20.12
N GLY A 296 -7.01 -5.20 18.83
CA GLY A 296 -7.61 -4.36 17.78
C GLY A 296 -7.12 -4.77 16.39
N THR A 297 -8.00 -4.68 15.39
CA THR A 297 -7.74 -4.95 13.96
C THR A 297 -8.24 -3.77 13.12
N PRO A 298 -7.48 -3.24 12.13
CA PRO A 298 -6.14 -3.69 11.70
C PRO A 298 -5.05 -3.44 12.73
N THR A 299 -3.82 -3.88 12.42
CA THR A 299 -2.64 -3.68 13.27
C THR A 299 -2.44 -2.19 13.58
N ASP A 300 -1.99 -1.93 14.81
CA ASP A 300 -1.61 -0.59 15.24
C ASP A 300 -0.25 -0.18 14.64
N PHE A 301 -0.12 1.06 14.16
CA PHE A 301 1.14 1.53 13.58
C PHE A 301 2.03 2.29 14.59
N ASP A 302 1.47 2.82 15.69
CA ASP A 302 2.23 3.54 16.72
C ASP A 302 2.05 2.93 18.13
N PRO A 303 2.61 1.74 18.38
CA PRO A 303 2.52 1.07 19.69
C PRO A 303 3.19 1.84 20.83
N ALA A 304 3.86 2.97 20.57
CA ALA A 304 4.39 3.83 21.64
C ALA A 304 3.28 4.63 22.35
N ASN A 305 2.09 4.74 21.76
CA ASN A 305 0.96 5.51 22.29
C ASN A 305 -0.20 4.62 22.84
N ASP A 306 -0.04 3.30 22.75
CA ASP A 306 -0.97 2.25 23.22
C ASP A 306 -1.19 2.20 24.74
N SER A 307 -0.39 2.91 25.55
CA SER A 307 -0.44 2.80 27.02
C SER A 307 -0.32 4.15 27.72
N ALA A 308 -1.13 4.33 28.77
CA ALA A 308 -1.07 5.50 29.64
C ALA A 308 -1.23 5.13 31.12
N SER A 309 -0.47 5.83 31.97
CA SER A 309 -0.48 5.63 33.42
C SER A 309 -0.88 6.91 34.16
N SER A 310 -1.44 6.75 35.34
CA SER A 310 -1.65 7.85 36.30
C SER A 310 -1.32 7.37 37.71
N ILE A 311 -0.77 8.27 38.52
CA ILE A 311 -0.34 8.00 39.89
C ILE A 311 -1.29 8.72 40.85
N VAL A 312 -1.70 8.05 41.91
CA VAL A 312 -2.44 8.64 43.03
C VAL A 312 -1.74 8.31 44.35
N THR A 313 -1.65 9.28 45.26
CA THR A 313 -0.99 9.15 46.57
C THR A 313 -1.93 9.65 47.66
N GLY A 314 -2.43 8.76 48.53
CA GLY A 314 -3.34 9.18 49.59
C GLY A 314 -2.67 10.08 50.63
N SER A 315 -3.44 11.04 51.16
CA SER A 315 -3.03 11.94 52.24
C SER A 315 -3.72 11.58 53.56
N THR A 316 -3.03 11.81 54.68
CA THR A 316 -3.64 11.75 56.04
C THR A 316 -4.30 13.05 56.47
N THR A 317 -4.09 14.15 55.74
CA THR A 317 -4.71 15.46 55.99
C THR A 317 -5.82 15.74 54.97
N PRO A 318 -7.09 15.84 55.38
CA PRO A 318 -8.19 16.17 54.48
C PRO A 318 -8.09 17.60 53.92
N GLY A 319 -8.14 17.74 52.59
CA GLY A 319 -8.68 18.93 51.93
C GLY A 319 -7.83 20.20 51.89
N LEU A 320 -6.50 20.13 52.01
CA LEU A 320 -5.64 21.30 51.73
C LEU A 320 -5.18 21.29 50.26
N PRO A 321 -5.67 22.21 49.39
CA PRO A 321 -5.01 22.47 48.12
C PRO A 321 -3.61 23.03 48.39
N ASN A 322 -2.63 22.64 47.57
CA ASN A 322 -1.23 23.07 47.72
C ASN A 322 -1.05 24.56 47.34
N THR A 323 -1.51 25.47 48.19
CA THR A 323 -1.07 26.87 48.19
C THR A 323 0.35 26.89 48.75
N GLY A 324 1.34 26.89 47.87
CA GLY A 324 2.74 26.77 48.24
C GLY A 324 3.20 27.82 49.24
N VAL A 325 3.29 27.43 50.51
CA VAL A 325 3.91 28.23 51.56
C VAL A 325 5.42 28.15 51.38
N GLN A 326 6.01 29.23 50.87
CA GLN A 326 7.45 29.44 50.95
C GLN A 326 7.88 29.38 52.43
N PRO A 327 8.97 28.67 52.79
CA PRO A 327 9.49 28.70 54.14
C PRO A 327 9.87 30.14 54.51
N THR A 328 9.28 30.66 55.59
CA THR A 328 9.65 31.98 56.12
C THR A 328 11.10 31.98 56.56
N SER A 329 11.86 32.98 56.10
CA SER A 329 13.30 33.12 56.36
C SER A 329 13.64 33.17 57.85
N GLY A 330 14.36 32.15 58.34
CA GLY A 330 15.20 32.26 59.54
C GLY A 330 16.55 32.95 59.22
N PRO A 331 17.25 33.53 60.20
CA PRO A 331 18.34 34.46 59.96
C PRO A 331 19.61 33.80 59.41
N SER A 332 20.34 34.55 58.60
CA SER A 332 21.62 34.16 58.00
C SER A 332 22.72 33.99 59.05
N LEU A 333 23.40 32.84 59.02
CA LEU A 333 24.73 32.68 59.61
C LEU A 333 25.78 32.76 58.50
N GLU A 334 26.57 33.83 58.52
CA GLU A 334 27.77 33.94 57.70
C GLU A 334 28.88 33.00 58.20
N GLY A 335 29.62 32.43 57.24
CA GLY A 335 31.08 32.33 57.38
C GLY A 335 31.69 30.93 57.46
N TRP A 336 32.87 30.83 56.82
CA TRP A 336 33.91 29.79 56.95
C TRP A 336 33.49 28.38 56.44
N LEU A 337 34.06 27.86 55.34
CA LEU A 337 35.48 27.45 55.25
C LEU A 337 36.01 27.40 53.79
N PRO A 338 37.34 27.26 53.57
CA PRO A 338 37.98 27.54 52.28
C PRO A 338 38.42 26.31 51.43
N TRP A 339 38.41 26.54 50.11
CA TRP A 339 39.42 26.16 49.10
C TRP A 339 40.06 24.75 49.10
N LEU A 340 39.78 23.97 48.04
CA LEU A 340 40.86 23.28 47.28
C LEU A 340 40.50 23.19 45.78
N LEU A 341 41.47 23.50 44.92
CA LEU A 341 41.40 23.49 43.44
C LEU A 341 42.71 22.85 42.91
N LEU A 342 42.77 22.63 41.58
CA LEU A 342 43.88 22.07 40.76
C LEU A 342 43.98 20.53 40.79
N VAL A 343 44.26 19.81 39.69
CA VAL A 343 44.74 20.16 38.32
C VAL A 343 43.89 19.39 37.28
N THR A 344 43.19 20.01 36.32
CA THR A 344 43.59 20.44 34.94
C THR A 344 43.95 19.27 33.98
N VAL A 345 43.40 19.20 32.75
CA VAL A 345 44.04 19.48 31.41
C VAL A 345 43.22 18.68 30.35
N LEU A 346 42.84 19.10 29.13
CA LEU A 346 42.95 20.35 28.33
C LEU A 346 41.95 20.34 27.15
N LEU A 347 41.59 21.54 26.62
CA LEU A 347 41.19 21.90 25.22
C LEU A 347 40.07 21.11 24.47
N GLY A 348 39.14 21.75 23.74
CA GLY A 348 38.83 23.18 23.50
C GLY A 348 37.40 23.32 22.89
N VAL A 349 36.62 24.38 23.20
CA VAL A 349 36.63 25.72 22.55
C VAL A 349 36.17 25.63 21.06
N THR A 350 35.10 26.26 20.56
CA THR A 350 34.46 27.55 20.91
C THR A 350 32.96 27.60 20.57
N LEU A 351 32.17 28.40 21.31
CA LEU A 351 30.97 29.08 20.79
C LEU A 351 31.33 30.53 20.41
N PRO A 352 30.51 31.19 19.57
CA PRO A 352 30.13 32.56 19.90
C PRO A 352 28.60 32.74 19.94
N ILE A 353 28.10 33.11 21.11
CA ILE A 353 26.76 33.71 21.27
C ILE A 353 26.87 35.20 20.99
N SER A 354 25.87 35.77 20.31
CA SER A 354 25.59 37.20 20.45
C SER A 354 24.09 37.48 20.36
N PHE A 355 23.51 37.95 21.46
CA PHE A 355 22.20 38.58 21.51
C PHE A 355 22.37 40.01 22.01
N ARG A 356 21.80 41.00 21.31
CA ARG A 356 21.52 42.32 21.91
C ARG A 356 20.13 42.82 21.55
N ARG A 357 19.27 42.80 22.57
CA ARG A 357 17.97 43.46 22.64
C ARG A 357 18.16 44.98 22.67
N ARG A 358 17.38 45.75 21.91
CA ARG A 358 17.19 47.21 22.12
C ARG A 358 15.72 47.50 22.38
N ARG A 359 15.43 48.51 23.22
CA ARG A 359 14.07 48.88 23.68
C ARG A 359 13.30 49.68 22.62
N ARG A 360 11.98 49.76 22.82
CA ARG A 360 11.00 50.57 22.06
C ARG A 360 11.25 52.09 22.17
N GLY A 361 10.64 52.82 21.23
CA GLY A 361 10.59 54.27 21.05
C GLY A 361 10.67 54.53 19.53
N ASP A 362 9.64 55.01 18.83
CA ASP A 362 8.30 55.46 19.24
C ASP A 362 7.17 54.60 18.63
#